data_AF-A0A956CSA8-F1
#
_entry.id   AF-A0A956CSA8-F1
#
_cell.length_a   1.000
_cell.length_b   1.000
_cell.length_c   1.000
_cell.angle_alpha   90.00
_cell.angle_beta   90.00
_cell.angle_gamma   90.00
#
_symmetry.space_group_name_H-M   'P 1'
#
loop_
_entity.id
_entity.type
_entity.pdbx_description
1 polymer ?
#
loop_
_entity_poly.entity_id
_entity_poly.type
_entity_poly.pdbx_seq_one_letter_code
_entity_poly.pdbx_strand_id
1 'polypeptide(L)'
;MSRLEAAIAAIDALHADDPEHVEVGGASVPAELDYARRMSAALERVIDDPSDALRLAVRAQHLQRWRIPRADYPMTAPGYHAWRTAQSRAHAELAVETLRPLGFDEETLGRVSALVQKKRRTTDPEAQALEDAAC
;
A
#
# COMPACT_ATOMS: atom_id res chain seq x y z
N MET A 1 18.82 11.89 4.15
CA MET A 1 17.59 11.10 3.98
C MET A 1 16.44 11.91 4.54
N SER A 2 15.45 12.24 3.72
CA SER A 2 14.24 12.94 4.14
C SER A 2 13.34 12.01 4.96
N ARG A 3 12.35 12.58 5.67
CA ARG A 3 11.35 11.80 6.40
C ARG A 3 10.55 10.89 5.47
N LEU A 4 10.22 11.37 4.26
CA LEU A 4 9.53 10.59 3.23
C LEU A 4 10.38 9.41 2.73
N GLU A 5 11.67 9.62 2.49
CA GLU A 5 12.59 8.55 2.07
C GLU A 5 12.71 7.47 3.16
N ALA A 6 12.84 7.87 4.42
CA ALA A 6 12.88 6.94 5.56
C ALA A 6 11.58 6.13 5.69
N ALA A 7 10.43 6.77 5.44
CA ALA A 7 9.12 6.12 5.44
C ALA A 7 8.95 5.10 4.32
N ILE A 8 9.33 5.45 3.10
CA ILE A 8 9.33 4.52 1.96
C ILE A 8 10.25 3.33 2.26
N ALA A 9 11.45 3.56 2.82
CA ALA A 9 12.37 2.49 3.18
C ALA A 9 11.78 1.55 4.26
N ALA A 10 11.07 2.09 5.25
CA ALA A 10 10.41 1.29 6.28
C ALA A 10 9.27 0.43 5.73
N ILE A 11 8.48 0.96 4.77
CA ILE A 11 7.44 0.20 4.08
C ILE A 11 8.06 -0.87 3.17
N ASP A 12 9.10 -0.53 2.41
CA ASP A 12 9.84 -1.47 1.55
C ASP A 12 10.42 -2.64 2.39
N ALA A 13 10.89 -2.38 3.61
CA ALA A 13 11.38 -3.43 4.50
C ALA A 13 10.29 -4.44 4.87
N LEU A 14 9.05 -3.98 5.09
CA LEU A 14 7.93 -4.89 5.37
C LEU A 14 7.51 -5.70 4.15
N HIS A 15 7.58 -5.12 2.95
CA HIS A 15 7.35 -5.84 1.69
C HIS A 15 8.46 -6.85 1.38
N ALA A 16 9.69 -6.59 1.83
CA ALA A 16 10.81 -7.51 1.64
C ALA A 16 10.65 -8.84 2.40
N ASP A 17 9.74 -8.90 3.38
CA ASP A 17 9.39 -10.12 4.11
C ASP A 17 8.44 -11.05 3.30
N ASP A 18 8.06 -10.67 2.08
CA ASP A 18 7.17 -11.50 1.25
C ASP A 18 7.85 -12.84 0.91
N PRO A 19 7.23 -13.99 1.28
CA PRO A 19 7.78 -15.30 0.95
C PRO A 19 7.78 -15.57 -0.56
N GLU A 20 6.86 -14.96 -1.32
CA GLU A 20 6.79 -15.14 -2.76
C GLU A 20 7.77 -14.22 -3.47
N HIS A 21 8.46 -14.75 -4.48
CA HIS A 21 9.47 -14.02 -5.23
C HIS A 21 9.18 -14.08 -6.73
N VAL A 22 9.58 -13.02 -7.45
CA VAL A 22 9.50 -12.88 -8.90
C VAL A 22 10.88 -12.61 -9.50
N GLU A 23 11.10 -13.06 -10.73
CA GLU A 23 12.33 -12.77 -11.47
C GLU A 23 12.21 -11.44 -12.22
N VAL A 24 13.03 -10.46 -11.85
CA VAL A 24 13.06 -9.13 -12.47
C VAL A 24 14.49 -8.82 -12.89
N GLY A 25 14.73 -8.68 -14.20
CA GLY A 25 16.06 -8.37 -14.73
C GLY A 25 17.14 -9.42 -14.38
N GLY A 26 16.74 -10.67 -14.16
CA GLY A 26 17.64 -11.76 -13.77
C GLY A 26 17.97 -11.82 -12.27
N ALA A 27 17.25 -11.08 -11.43
CA ALA A 27 17.33 -11.18 -9.99
C ALA A 27 15.98 -11.59 -9.39
N SER A 28 16.04 -12.44 -8.37
CA SER A 28 14.89 -12.82 -7.55
C SER A 28 14.57 -11.70 -6.56
N VAL A 29 13.34 -11.17 -6.60
CA VAL A 29 12.87 -10.06 -5.76
C VAL A 29 11.55 -10.44 -5.08
N PRO A 30 11.31 -10.08 -3.81
CA PRO A 30 10.02 -10.28 -3.16
C PRO A 30 8.87 -9.67 -3.98
N ALA A 31 7.79 -10.42 -4.20
CA ALA A 31 6.77 -10.11 -5.19
C ALA A 31 6.01 -8.81 -4.88
N GLU A 32 5.58 -8.63 -3.63
CA GLU A 32 4.88 -7.42 -3.21
C GLU A 32 5.83 -6.19 -3.14
N LEU A 33 7.14 -6.39 -2.93
CA LEU A 33 8.13 -5.30 -3.02
C LEU A 33 8.29 -4.78 -4.45
N ASP A 34 8.42 -5.69 -5.42
CA ASP A 34 8.43 -5.34 -6.84
C ASP A 34 7.12 -4.63 -7.23
N TYR A 35 5.97 -5.19 -6.83
CA TYR A 35 4.67 -4.57 -7.06
C TYR A 35 4.61 -3.15 -6.51
N ALA A 36 4.94 -2.93 -5.25
CA ALA A 36 4.89 -1.62 -4.60
C ALA A 36 5.78 -0.58 -5.31
N ARG A 37 6.96 -0.98 -5.77
CA ARG A 37 7.86 -0.13 -6.58
C ARG A 37 7.24 0.24 -7.92
N ARG A 38 6.64 -0.73 -8.62
CA ARG A 38 5.92 -0.48 -9.88
C ARG A 38 4.76 0.48 -9.70
N MET A 39 3.98 0.34 -8.62
CA MET A 39 2.84 1.23 -8.34
C MET A 39 3.30 2.66 -8.09
N SER A 40 4.38 2.87 -7.33
CA SER A 40 4.95 4.21 -7.19
C SER A 40 5.44 4.78 -8.52
N ALA A 41 6.07 3.97 -9.38
CA ALA A 41 6.47 4.43 -10.70
C ALA A 41 5.27 4.72 -11.62
N ALA A 42 4.15 4.01 -11.46
CA ALA A 42 2.91 4.27 -12.16
C ALA A 42 2.27 5.59 -11.69
N LEU A 43 2.27 5.86 -10.39
CA LEU A 43 1.73 7.10 -9.81
C LEU A 43 2.32 8.36 -10.45
N GLU A 44 3.64 8.38 -10.70
CA GLU A 44 4.33 9.50 -11.36
C GLU A 44 3.86 9.75 -12.80
N ARG A 45 3.08 8.82 -13.40
CA ARG A 45 2.44 8.99 -14.72
C ARG A 45 0.96 9.37 -14.62
N VAL A 46 0.37 9.25 -13.44
CA VAL A 46 -1.06 9.46 -13.18
C VAL A 46 -1.34 10.87 -12.71
N ILE A 47 -0.44 11.45 -11.90
CA ILE A 47 -0.65 12.76 -11.29
C ILE A 47 0.67 13.52 -11.17
N ASP A 48 0.63 14.82 -11.48
CA ASP A 48 1.74 15.72 -11.23
C ASP A 48 1.76 16.09 -9.74
N ASP A 49 2.93 15.97 -9.10
CA ASP A 49 3.17 16.32 -7.69
C ASP A 49 2.21 15.65 -6.68
N PRO A 50 2.23 14.30 -6.55
CA PRO A 50 1.42 13.61 -5.56
C PRO A 50 1.81 14.02 -4.13
N SER A 51 0.82 14.17 -3.25
CA SER A 51 1.08 14.44 -1.83
C SER A 51 1.92 13.32 -1.21
N ASP A 52 2.66 13.66 -0.15
CA ASP A 52 3.41 12.66 0.63
C ASP A 52 2.49 11.53 1.12
N ALA A 53 1.25 11.85 1.53
CA ALA A 53 0.29 10.85 1.97
C ALA A 53 -0.11 9.88 0.84
N LEU A 54 -0.28 10.38 -0.39
CA LEU A 54 -0.57 9.53 -1.55
C LEU A 54 0.63 8.67 -1.94
N ARG A 55 1.86 9.23 -1.95
CA ARG A 55 3.08 8.48 -2.21
C ARG A 55 3.23 7.31 -1.22
N LEU A 56 3.00 7.58 0.06
CA LEU A 56 3.05 6.57 1.12
C LEU A 56 1.93 5.54 1.01
N ALA A 57 0.70 5.96 0.71
CA ALA A 57 -0.44 5.06 0.55
C ALA A 57 -0.27 4.12 -0.65
N VAL A 58 0.22 4.63 -1.78
CA VAL A 58 0.55 3.81 -2.97
C VAL A 58 1.65 2.81 -2.63
N ARG A 59 2.69 3.25 -1.91
CA ARG A 59 3.78 2.37 -1.49
C ARG A 59 3.32 1.28 -0.50
N ALA A 60 2.34 1.58 0.34
CA ALA A 60 1.76 0.64 1.31
C ALA A 60 0.64 -0.26 0.75
N GLN A 61 0.37 -0.24 -0.57
CA GLN A 61 -0.56 -1.20 -1.15
C GLN A 61 -0.06 -2.64 -0.95
N HIS A 62 -0.97 -3.55 -0.57
CA HIS A 62 -0.68 -4.97 -0.30
C HIS A 62 0.32 -5.27 0.81
N LEU A 63 0.58 -4.31 1.72
CA LEU A 63 1.56 -4.46 2.78
C LEU A 63 1.33 -5.72 3.63
N GLN A 64 2.23 -6.69 3.54
CA GLN A 64 2.14 -7.99 4.24
C GLN A 64 0.82 -8.75 4.00
N ARG A 65 0.25 -8.61 2.80
CA ARG A 65 -1.00 -9.25 2.37
C ARG A 65 -1.03 -10.76 2.60
N TRP A 66 0.11 -11.44 2.47
CA TRP A 66 0.22 -12.90 2.68
C TRP A 66 -0.16 -13.34 4.10
N ARG A 67 -0.13 -12.43 5.09
CA ARG A 67 -0.56 -12.72 6.47
C ARG A 67 -2.08 -12.89 6.62
N ILE A 68 -2.86 -12.48 5.63
CA ILE A 68 -4.32 -12.63 5.62
C ILE A 68 -4.71 -13.41 4.35
N PRO A 69 -4.46 -14.73 4.32
CA PRO A 69 -4.66 -15.52 3.12
C PRO A 69 -6.14 -15.63 2.77
N ARG A 70 -6.44 -15.59 1.46
CA ARG A 70 -7.82 -15.74 0.96
C ARG A 70 -8.45 -17.07 1.38
N ALA A 71 -7.65 -18.10 1.61
CA ALA A 71 -8.09 -19.43 2.01
C ALA A 71 -8.80 -19.47 3.37
N ASP A 72 -8.53 -18.51 4.26
CA ASP A 72 -9.13 -18.44 5.61
C ASP A 72 -10.58 -17.93 5.60
N TYR A 73 -11.09 -17.51 4.44
CA TYR A 73 -12.43 -16.96 4.28
C TYR A 73 -13.30 -17.86 3.38
N PRO A 74 -14.63 -17.92 3.59
CA PRO A 74 -15.51 -18.72 2.72
C PRO A 74 -15.37 -18.38 1.23
N MET A 75 -15.39 -19.38 0.35
CA MET A 75 -15.33 -19.22 -1.12
C MET A 75 -16.67 -18.77 -1.71
N THR A 76 -17.20 -17.69 -1.15
CA THR A 76 -18.46 -17.05 -1.53
C THR A 76 -18.22 -15.55 -1.76
N ALA A 77 -19.16 -14.86 -2.41
CA ALA A 77 -19.07 -13.41 -2.57
C ALA A 77 -18.98 -12.66 -1.21
N PRO A 78 -19.81 -12.97 -0.19
CA PRO A 78 -19.64 -12.37 1.14
C PRO A 78 -18.27 -12.64 1.77
N GLY A 79 -17.76 -13.87 1.65
CA GLY A 79 -16.43 -14.22 2.16
C GLY A 79 -15.31 -13.46 1.47
N TYR A 80 -15.41 -13.25 0.15
CA TYR A 80 -14.48 -12.41 -0.60
C TYR A 80 -14.52 -10.94 -0.14
N HIS A 81 -15.70 -10.36 0.06
CA HIS A 81 -15.82 -8.99 0.55
C HIS A 81 -15.25 -8.85 1.97
N ALA A 82 -15.53 -9.79 2.86
CA ALA A 82 -14.99 -9.81 4.21
C ALA A 82 -13.45 -9.86 4.21
N TRP A 83 -12.87 -10.73 3.37
CA TRP A 83 -11.42 -10.81 3.18
C TRP A 83 -10.83 -9.49 2.66
N ARG A 84 -11.41 -8.90 1.62
CA ARG A 84 -10.96 -7.61 1.07
C ARG A 84 -11.02 -6.49 2.11
N THR A 85 -12.07 -6.44 2.92
CA THR A 85 -12.20 -5.46 4.00
C THR A 85 -11.15 -5.68 5.08
N ALA A 86 -10.90 -6.92 5.50
CA ALA A 86 -9.86 -7.25 6.49
C ALA A 86 -8.46 -6.85 6.01
N GLN A 87 -8.11 -7.19 4.77
CA GLN A 87 -6.86 -6.79 4.12
C GLN A 87 -6.68 -5.28 4.09
N SER A 88 -7.69 -4.57 3.57
CA SER A 88 -7.69 -3.11 3.46
C SER A 88 -7.44 -2.43 4.82
N ARG A 89 -8.10 -2.93 5.88
CA ARG A 89 -7.92 -2.44 7.24
C ARG A 89 -6.52 -2.74 7.78
N ALA A 90 -6.06 -3.98 7.67
CA ALA A 90 -4.76 -4.39 8.20
C ALA A 90 -3.59 -3.65 7.53
N HIS A 91 -3.63 -3.45 6.22
CA HIS A 91 -2.60 -2.68 5.51
C HIS A 91 -2.54 -1.23 6.01
N ALA A 92 -3.72 -0.63 6.26
CA ALA A 92 -3.81 0.76 6.72
C ALA A 92 -3.33 0.91 8.18
N GLU A 93 -3.67 -0.03 9.05
CA GLU A 93 -3.18 -0.09 10.43
C GLU A 93 -1.65 -0.22 10.44
N LEU A 94 -1.10 -1.20 9.70
CA LEU A 94 0.34 -1.44 9.63
C LEU A 94 1.10 -0.27 9.02
N ALA A 95 0.55 0.38 7.99
CA ALA A 95 1.15 1.59 7.43
C ALA A 95 1.23 2.71 8.48
N VAL A 96 0.15 2.98 9.21
CA VAL A 96 0.13 4.01 10.27
C VAL A 96 1.11 3.68 11.39
N GLU A 97 1.15 2.42 11.84
CA GLU A 97 2.10 1.95 12.86
C GLU A 97 3.55 2.12 12.42
N THR A 98 3.85 1.89 11.15
CA THR A 98 5.19 2.05 10.56
C THR A 98 5.59 3.52 10.47
N LEU A 99 4.65 4.40 10.13
CA LEU A 99 4.91 5.82 9.88
C LEU A 99 4.94 6.66 11.16
N ARG A 100 4.13 6.32 12.16
CA ARG A 100 3.99 7.10 13.41
C ARG A 100 5.33 7.36 14.12
N PRO A 101 6.24 6.39 14.29
CA PRO A 101 7.56 6.63 14.91
C PRO A 101 8.46 7.59 14.13
N LEU A 102 8.19 7.83 12.84
CA LEU A 102 8.94 8.74 11.98
C LEU A 102 8.48 10.21 12.12
N GLY A 103 7.48 10.47 12.98
CA GLY A 103 7.04 11.82 13.32
C GLY A 103 6.12 12.46 12.27
N PHE A 104 5.30 11.67 11.58
CA PHE A 104 4.16 12.19 10.82
C PHE A 104 3.02 12.58 11.78
N ASP A 105 2.33 13.67 11.46
CA ASP A 105 1.16 14.11 12.23
C ASP A 105 -0.08 13.24 11.98
N GLU A 106 -1.06 13.34 12.87
CA GLU A 106 -2.30 12.54 12.78
C GLU A 106 -3.13 12.86 11.53
N GLU A 107 -3.00 14.07 10.97
CA GLU A 107 -3.65 14.43 9.71
C GLU A 107 -3.08 13.60 8.55
N THR A 108 -1.76 13.55 8.42
CA THR A 108 -1.07 12.75 7.40
C THR A 108 -1.31 11.27 7.61
N LEU A 109 -1.21 10.76 8.84
CA LEU A 109 -1.49 9.35 9.15
C LEU A 109 -2.94 8.98 8.84
N GLY A 110 -3.89 9.84 9.18
CA GLY A 110 -5.31 9.69 8.83
C GLY A 110 -5.53 9.67 7.32
N ARG A 111 -4.82 10.54 6.58
CA ARG A 111 -4.88 10.60 5.12
C ARG A 111 -4.35 9.32 4.48
N VAL A 112 -3.17 8.85 4.88
CA VAL A 112 -2.58 7.56 4.43
C VAL A 112 -3.55 6.42 4.70
N SER A 113 -4.08 6.33 5.92
CA SER A 113 -5.03 5.27 6.31
C SER A 113 -6.29 5.27 5.45
N ALA A 114 -6.84 6.45 5.13
CA ALA A 114 -8.02 6.58 4.29
C ALA A 114 -7.75 6.15 2.84
N LEU A 115 -6.59 6.53 2.28
CA LEU A 115 -6.18 6.20 0.92
C LEU A 115 -5.88 4.70 0.77
N VAL A 116 -5.13 4.09 1.69
CA VAL A 116 -4.87 2.63 1.69
C VAL A 116 -6.19 1.85 1.77
N GLN A 117 -7.17 2.37 2.52
CA GLN A 117 -8.51 1.78 2.59
C GLN A 117 -9.39 2.07 1.37
N LYS A 118 -8.91 2.87 0.41
CA LYS A 118 -9.63 3.28 -0.81
C LYS A 118 -10.97 3.95 -0.49
N LYS A 119 -11.01 4.73 0.60
CA LYS A 119 -12.22 5.46 1.01
C LYS A 119 -12.50 6.60 0.03
N ARG A 120 -13.78 6.88 -0.21
CA ARG A 120 -14.26 8.03 -1.01
C ARG A 120 -13.73 8.09 -2.45
N ARG A 121 -13.36 6.96 -3.06
CA ARG A 121 -12.81 6.88 -4.44
C ARG A 121 -13.55 7.69 -5.50
N THR A 122 -14.88 7.82 -5.41
CA THR A 122 -15.69 8.55 -6.39
C THR A 122 -15.62 10.07 -6.26
N THR A 123 -15.08 10.59 -5.16
CA THR A 123 -15.08 12.02 -4.83
C THR A 123 -13.71 12.54 -4.42
N ASP A 124 -12.72 11.68 -4.36
CA ASP A 124 -11.37 11.98 -3.87
C ASP A 124 -10.35 11.70 -4.99
N PRO A 125 -9.80 12.75 -5.62
CA PRO A 125 -8.88 12.61 -6.74
C PRO A 125 -7.65 11.76 -6.44
N GLU A 126 -7.12 11.81 -5.22
CA GLU A 126 -5.95 10.99 -4.85
C GLU A 126 -6.33 9.53 -4.64
N ALA A 127 -7.53 9.26 -4.12
CA ALA A 127 -8.03 7.89 -4.02
C ALA A 127 -8.23 7.28 -5.41
N GLN A 128 -8.70 8.08 -6.39
CA GLN A 128 -8.77 7.66 -7.78
C GLN A 128 -7.37 7.45 -8.38
N ALA A 129 -6.44 8.38 -8.16
CA ALA A 129 -5.06 8.25 -8.64
C ALA A 129 -4.35 6.99 -8.10
N LEU A 130 -4.64 6.61 -6.85
CA LEU A 130 -4.14 5.36 -6.27
C LEU A 130 -4.69 4.12 -7.00
N GLU A 131 -5.96 4.13 -7.42
CA GLU A 131 -6.54 3.05 -8.23
C GLU A 131 -5.94 3.02 -9.63
N ASP A 132 -5.81 4.19 -10.27
CA ASP A 132 -5.28 4.31 -11.62
C ASP A 132 -3.82 3.85 -11.69
N ALA A 133 -3.03 4.09 -10.65
CA ALA A 133 -1.68 3.57 -10.52
C ALA A 133 -1.62 2.03 -10.39
N ALA A 134 -2.74 1.39 -9.99
CA ALA A 134 -2.87 -0.05 -9.80
C ALA A 134 -3.51 -0.81 -10.97
N CYS A 135 -3.93 -0.11 -12.04
CA CYS A 135 -4.50 -0.67 -13.26
C CYS A 135 -3.44 -0.92 -14.34
#